data_AF-A0A522GTY0-F1
#
_entry.id   AF-A0A522GTY0-F1
#
_cell.length_a   1.000
_cell.length_b   1.000
_cell.length_c   1.000
_cell.angle_alpha   90.00
_cell.angle_beta   90.00
_cell.angle_gamma   90.00
#
_symmetry.space_group_name_H-M   'P 1'
#
loop_
_entity.id
_entity.type
_entity.pdbx_description
1 polymer ?
#
loop_
_entity_poly.entity_id
_entity_poly.type
_entity_poly.pdbx_seq_one_letter_code
_entity_poly.pdbx_strand_id
1 'polypeptide(L)'
;MDIDPRLPTPPDAVTGLRVSSADTVCEVDWADLPLTCPPHDSSLWNGHPRIYLPIHQTGRARCPYCGTLYLLREVQLDAVPPRLANLEIEQCYAMAIERRVRELAQK
;
A
#
# COMPACT_ATOMS: atom_id res chain seq x y z
N MET A 1 3.54 14.93 -33.68
CA MET A 1 2.77 14.04 -32.78
C MET A 1 3.58 14.01 -31.50
N ASP A 2 3.52 15.10 -30.76
CA ASP A 2 4.45 15.40 -29.68
C ASP A 2 3.64 15.47 -28.40
N ILE A 3 3.79 14.46 -27.56
CA ILE A 3 3.18 14.40 -26.24
C ILE A 3 3.94 15.39 -25.36
N ASP A 4 3.31 16.52 -25.03
CA ASP A 4 3.88 17.58 -24.20
C ASP A 4 4.21 17.05 -22.78
N PRO A 5 5.49 17.04 -22.37
CA PRO A 5 5.93 16.52 -21.06
C PRO A 5 5.48 17.39 -19.86
N ARG A 6 4.78 18.49 -20.09
CA ARG A 6 4.24 19.37 -19.01
C ARG A 6 2.85 18.99 -18.55
N LEU A 7 2.22 17.95 -19.11
CA LEU A 7 0.89 17.56 -18.63
C LEU A 7 0.99 16.97 -17.21
N PRO A 8 0.32 17.55 -16.21
CA PRO A 8 0.36 17.00 -14.88
C PRO A 8 -0.31 15.61 -14.84
N THR A 9 0.44 14.55 -14.52
CA THR A 9 -0.10 13.31 -13.94
C THR A 9 -1.24 13.61 -12.95
N PRO A 10 -2.38 12.91 -13.06
CA PRO A 10 -3.53 13.14 -12.19
C PRO A 10 -3.11 12.94 -10.72
N PRO A 11 -3.57 13.79 -9.79
CA PRO A 11 -3.25 13.64 -8.38
C PRO A 11 -3.76 12.30 -7.87
N ASP A 12 -2.98 11.66 -6.99
CA ASP A 12 -3.43 10.43 -6.35
C ASP A 12 -4.68 10.72 -5.51
N ALA A 13 -5.77 10.04 -5.85
CA ALA A 13 -7.09 10.23 -5.23
C ALA A 13 -7.14 10.01 -3.71
N VAL A 14 -6.05 9.52 -3.09
CA VAL A 14 -5.93 9.27 -1.64
C VAL A 14 -5.15 10.34 -0.90
N THR A 15 -4.18 11.01 -1.52
CA THR A 15 -3.30 11.99 -0.82
C THR A 15 -3.34 13.38 -1.46
N GLY A 16 -3.97 13.53 -2.64
CA GLY A 16 -3.93 14.78 -3.41
C GLY A 16 -2.55 15.13 -3.96
N LEU A 17 -1.55 14.28 -3.71
CA LEU A 17 -0.17 14.50 -4.09
C LEU A 17 0.10 13.88 -5.47
N ARG A 18 0.86 14.59 -6.30
CA ARG A 18 1.20 14.14 -7.65
C ARG A 18 2.26 13.05 -7.53
N VAL A 19 1.93 11.82 -7.93
CA VAL A 19 2.96 10.78 -8.10
C VAL A 19 3.81 11.18 -9.29
N SER A 20 5.08 11.46 -9.01
CA SER A 20 6.08 11.79 -10.01
C SER A 20 6.87 10.54 -10.35
N SER A 21 7.45 10.46 -11.54
CA SER A 21 8.33 9.33 -11.93
C SER A 21 9.59 9.18 -11.05
N ALA A 22 9.83 10.12 -10.12
CA ALA A 22 10.90 10.09 -9.12
C ALA A 22 10.44 9.62 -7.72
N ASP A 23 9.15 9.35 -7.52
CA ASP A 23 8.65 8.87 -6.24
C ASP A 23 9.02 7.40 -6.01
N THR A 24 9.61 7.10 -4.84
CA THR A 24 9.91 5.72 -4.44
C THR A 24 8.59 5.00 -4.13
N VAL A 25 8.24 4.02 -4.95
CA VAL A 25 7.09 3.12 -4.73
C VAL A 25 7.58 1.81 -4.12
N CYS A 26 6.93 1.40 -3.03
CA CYS A 26 7.20 0.13 -2.35
C CYS A 26 5.93 -0.70 -2.33
N GLU A 27 5.97 -1.88 -2.94
CA GLU A 27 4.87 -2.84 -2.83
C GLU A 27 5.02 -3.65 -1.55
N VAL A 28 3.90 -3.89 -0.88
CA VAL A 28 3.83 -4.68 0.35
C VAL A 28 2.71 -5.70 0.26
N ASP A 29 2.88 -6.82 0.95
CA ASP A 29 1.90 -7.89 1.03
C ASP A 29 1.11 -7.80 2.35
N TRP A 30 -0.04 -8.50 2.41
CA TRP A 30 -0.86 -8.57 3.64
C TRP A 30 -0.10 -9.18 4.83
N ALA A 31 0.92 -9.98 4.55
CA ALA A 31 1.81 -10.55 5.56
C ALA A 31 2.74 -9.51 6.22
N ASP A 32 2.96 -8.36 5.57
CA ASP A 32 3.80 -7.28 6.09
C ASP A 32 3.03 -6.34 7.02
N LEU A 33 1.73 -6.58 7.22
CA LEU A 33 0.86 -5.74 8.02
C LEU A 33 0.86 -6.18 9.49
N PRO A 34 0.90 -5.24 10.45
CA PRO A 34 0.77 -3.79 10.32
C PRO A 34 2.03 -3.11 9.76
N LEU A 35 1.84 -2.27 8.73
CA LEU A 35 2.95 -1.58 8.09
C LEU A 35 3.46 -0.44 8.98
N THR A 36 4.77 -0.41 9.20
CA THR A 36 5.45 0.74 9.82
C THR A 36 6.55 1.27 8.92
N CYS A 37 6.73 2.58 8.93
CA CYS A 37 7.86 3.25 8.30
C CYS A 37 8.69 3.96 9.38
N PRO A 38 10.00 3.70 9.51
CA PRO A 38 10.78 2.68 8.79
C PRO A 38 10.45 1.23 9.24
N PRO A 39 10.59 0.22 8.36
CA PRO A 39 10.41 -1.20 8.71
C PRO A 39 11.33 -1.66 9.84
N HIS A 40 10.92 -2.67 10.61
CA HIS A 40 11.66 -3.15 11.79
C HIS A 40 13.11 -3.54 11.49
N ASP A 41 13.37 -4.14 10.33
CA ASP A 41 14.69 -4.65 9.94
C ASP A 41 15.44 -3.74 8.95
N SER A 42 14.98 -2.50 8.77
CA SER A 42 15.63 -1.58 7.83
C SER A 42 16.83 -0.89 8.47
N SER A 43 17.93 -0.79 7.71
CA SER A 43 19.13 -0.02 8.05
C SER A 43 18.92 1.51 8.07
N LEU A 44 17.71 1.97 7.78
CA LEU A 44 17.24 3.36 7.84
C LEU A 44 16.79 3.77 9.26
N TRP A 45 17.47 3.24 10.28
CA TRP A 45 17.09 3.33 11.70
C TRP A 45 17.05 4.76 12.28
N ASN A 46 17.48 5.76 11.53
CA ASN A 46 17.66 7.15 11.98
C ASN A 46 17.05 8.23 11.06
N GLY A 47 16.25 7.86 10.06
CA GLY A 47 15.69 8.85 9.10
C GLY A 47 14.52 9.68 9.65
N HIS A 48 13.62 9.07 10.42
CA HIS A 48 12.46 9.73 11.06
C HIS A 48 11.81 8.82 12.13
N PRO A 49 10.90 9.33 12.98
CA PRO A 49 10.19 8.52 13.96
C PRO A 49 9.39 7.39 13.30
N ARG A 50 9.38 6.21 13.92
CA ARG A 50 8.54 5.09 13.47
C ARG A 50 7.08 5.46 13.59
N ILE A 51 6.36 5.32 12.48
CA ILE A 51 4.92 5.55 12.40
C ILE A 51 4.20 4.35 11.81
N TYR A 52 2.94 4.21 12.19
CA TYR A 52 2.01 3.26 11.59
C TYR A 52 1.38 3.85 10.33
N LEU A 53 1.27 3.05 9.27
CA LEU A 53 0.59 3.39 8.03
C LEU A 53 -0.64 2.47 7.87
N PRO A 54 -1.89 2.99 7.96
CA PRO A 54 -3.12 2.19 7.90
C PRO A 54 -3.48 1.80 6.44
N ILE A 55 -2.55 1.16 5.75
CA ILE A 55 -2.67 0.80 4.33
C ILE A 55 -3.73 -0.29 4.07
N HIS A 56 -4.07 -1.11 5.06
CA HIS A 56 -5.13 -2.13 4.97
C HIS A 56 -6.51 -1.56 4.66
N GLN A 57 -6.76 -0.28 4.97
CA GLN A 57 -8.05 0.36 4.75
C GLN A 57 -8.22 0.84 3.30
N THR A 58 -7.15 1.35 2.69
CA THR A 58 -7.18 2.07 1.42
C THR A 58 -6.46 1.34 0.28
N GLY A 59 -5.63 0.36 0.59
CA GLY A 59 -4.73 -0.33 -0.36
C GLY A 59 -3.49 0.47 -0.74
N ARG A 60 -3.35 1.72 -0.28
CA ARG A 60 -2.14 2.54 -0.48
C ARG A 60 -1.95 3.59 0.61
N ALA A 61 -0.71 3.88 0.97
CA ALA A 61 -0.38 4.91 1.96
C ALA A 61 0.96 5.57 1.63
N ARG A 62 1.06 6.90 1.79
CA ARG A 62 2.32 7.63 1.64
C ARG A 62 2.90 7.97 3.01
N CYS A 63 4.19 7.72 3.20
CA CYS A 63 4.86 8.14 4.44
C CYS A 63 5.03 9.68 4.43
N PRO A 64 4.56 10.41 5.46
CA PRO A 64 4.70 11.86 5.56
C PRO A 64 6.15 12.32 5.78
N TYR A 65 7.06 11.43 6.15
CA TYR A 65 8.45 11.78 6.42
C TYR A 65 9.37 11.50 5.23
N CYS A 66 9.43 10.25 4.77
CA CYS A 66 10.31 9.87 3.66
C CYS A 66 9.67 10.03 2.28
N GLY A 67 8.36 10.25 2.21
CA GLY A 67 7.64 10.41 0.95
C GLY A 67 7.40 9.13 0.16
N THR A 68 7.89 7.97 0.61
CA THR A 68 7.66 6.66 -0.03
C THR A 68 6.17 6.36 -0.12
N LEU A 69 5.72 5.97 -1.31
CA LEU A 69 4.37 5.47 -1.56
C LEU A 69 4.35 3.95 -1.39
N TYR A 70 3.58 3.48 -0.42
CA TYR A 70 3.35 2.06 -0.20
C TYR A 70 2.07 1.61 -0.89
N LEU A 71 2.14 0.51 -1.63
CA LEU A 71 1.02 -0.10 -2.34
C LEU A 71 0.80 -1.52 -1.82
N LEU A 72 -0.43 -1.84 -1.41
CA LEU A 72 -0.80 -3.16 -0.90
C LEU A 72 -1.23 -4.03 -2.07
N ARG A 73 -0.62 -5.21 -2.18
CA ARG A 73 -0.96 -6.19 -3.20
C ARG A 73 -2.34 -6.80 -2.99
N GLU A 74 -2.94 -7.22 -4.10
CA GLU A 74 -4.20 -7.98 -4.07
C GLU A 74 -4.02 -9.29 -3.31
N VAL A 75 -5.10 -9.77 -2.68
CA VAL A 75 -5.08 -11.06 -1.98
C VAL A 75 -4.96 -12.20 -2.98
N GLN A 76 -4.03 -13.11 -2.71
CA GLN A 76 -3.90 -14.38 -3.42
C GLN A 76 -4.79 -15.44 -2.74
N LEU A 77 -5.76 -15.99 -3.46
CA LEU A 77 -6.75 -16.93 -2.92
C LEU A 77 -6.20 -18.35 -2.74
N ASP A 78 -5.11 -18.68 -3.42
CA ASP A 78 -4.40 -19.95 -3.37
C ASP A 78 -3.27 -19.98 -2.32
N ALA A 79 -2.94 -18.83 -1.73
CA ALA A 79 -1.94 -18.70 -0.69
C ALA A 79 -2.51 -19.06 0.70
N VAL A 80 -1.64 -19.57 1.57
CA VAL A 80 -1.98 -19.76 2.99
C VAL A 80 -2.20 -18.37 3.62
N PRO A 81 -3.33 -18.12 4.30
CA PRO A 81 -3.58 -16.85 4.96
C PRO A 81 -2.46 -16.50 5.96
N PRO A 82 -1.90 -15.26 5.90
CA PRO A 82 -0.86 -14.85 6.84
C PRO A 82 -1.43 -14.73 8.25
N ARG A 83 -0.55 -14.79 9.26
CA ARG A 83 -0.92 -14.42 10.63
C ARG A 83 -1.01 -12.90 10.69
N LEU A 84 -2.23 -12.39 10.78
CA LEU A 84 -2.50 -10.95 10.89
C LEU A 84 -2.42 -10.53 12.35
N ALA A 85 -1.85 -9.34 12.61
CA ALA A 85 -1.49 -8.96 13.97
C ALA A 85 -2.63 -8.33 14.79
N ASN A 86 -3.74 -7.95 14.16
CA ASN A 86 -4.89 -7.37 14.84
C ASN A 86 -6.22 -7.62 14.10
N LEU A 87 -7.34 -7.51 14.83
CA LEU A 87 -8.69 -7.78 14.33
C LEU A 87 -9.09 -6.87 13.17
N GLU A 88 -8.62 -5.62 13.16
CA GLU A 88 -8.95 -4.66 12.10
C GLU A 88 -8.36 -5.11 10.75
N ILE A 89 -7.10 -5.51 10.75
CA ILE A 89 -6.42 -6.02 9.55
C ILE A 89 -7.05 -7.36 9.12
N GLU A 90 -7.42 -8.23 10.06
CA GLU A 90 -8.15 -9.47 9.77
C GLU A 90 -9.47 -9.22 9.04
N GLN A 91 -10.27 -8.26 9.51
CA GLN A 91 -11.52 -7.87 8.88
C GLN A 91 -11.30 -7.31 7.47
N CYS A 92 -10.32 -6.42 7.30
CA CYS A 92 -9.97 -5.88 5.99
C CYS A 92 -9.49 -6.97 5.02
N TYR A 93 -8.70 -7.94 5.49
CA TYR A 93 -8.25 -9.07 4.69
C TYR A 93 -9.41 -9.97 4.25
N ALA A 94 -10.33 -10.29 5.15
CA ALA A 94 -11.53 -11.07 4.82
C ALA A 94 -12.39 -10.36 3.75
N MET A 95 -12.62 -9.06 3.91
CA MET A 95 -13.33 -8.25 2.91
C MET A 95 -12.61 -8.22 1.55
N ALA A 96 -11.27 -8.19 1.56
CA ALA A 96 -10.46 -8.24 0.34
C ALA A 96 -10.56 -9.60 -0.36
N ILE A 97 -10.57 -10.71 0.39
CA ILE A 97 -10.86 -12.05 -0.15
C ILE A 97 -12.24 -12.08 -0.81
N GLU A 98 -13.29 -11.65 -0.11
CA GLU A 98 -14.65 -11.66 -0.64
C GLU A 98 -14.75 -10.85 -1.93
N ARG A 99 -14.14 -9.67 -1.96
CA ARG A 99 -14.09 -8.84 -3.16
C ARG A 99 -13.42 -9.57 -4.31
N ARG A 100 -12.26 -10.19 -4.06
CA ARG A 100 -11.50 -10.91 -5.08
C ARG A 100 -12.29 -12.11 -5.62
N VAL A 101 -12.95 -12.88 -4.76
CA VAL A 101 -13.83 -13.98 -5.17
C VAL A 101 -14.97 -13.46 -6.05
N ARG A 102 -15.62 -12.36 -5.67
CA ARG A 102 -16.69 -11.75 -6.46
C ARG A 102 -16.21 -11.26 -7.83
N GLU A 103 -15.02 -10.65 -7.89
CA GLU A 103 -14.43 -10.18 -9.15
C GLU A 103 -14.09 -11.33 -10.09
N LEU A 104 -13.56 -12.45 -9.57
CA LEU A 104 -13.26 -13.63 -10.37
C LEU A 104 -14.53 -14.36 -10.83
N ALA A 105 -15.57 -14.40 -10.01
CA ALA A 105 -16.85 -14.99 -10.42
C ALA A 105 -17.58 -14.18 -11.50
N GLN A 106 -17.24 -12.90 -11.67
CA GLN A 106 -17.79 -12.00 -12.70
C GLN A 106 -16.98 -12.02 -14.01
N LYS A 107 -15.84 -12.71 -14.05
CA LYS A 107 -14.99 -12.89 -15.23
C LYS A 107 -15.22 -14.27 -15.85
#